data_AF-A0A7V5YT54-F1
#
_entry.id   AF-A0A7V5YT54-F1
#
_cell.length_a   1.000
_cell.length_b   1.000
_cell.length_c   1.000
_cell.angle_alpha   90.00
_cell.angle_beta   90.00
_cell.angle_gamma   90.00
#
_symmetry.space_group_name_H-M   'P 1'
#
loop_
_entity.id
_entity.type
_entity.pdbx_description
1 polymer ?
#
loop_
_entity_poly.entity_id
_entity_poly.type
_entity_poly.pdbx_seq_one_letter_code
_entity_poly.pdbx_strand_id
1 'polypeptide(L)'
;MVKYTSTLTLESRSYPGVRFTICRLSFGRRLELIRRIGDLVRKLECLESSERDSDRVEAALLRGEIERAYLMWGLESVEGIEIDGQPATAEVLVERGPEDLVREIVEAIKTEAGLSEEERKN
;
A
#
# COMPACT_ATOMS: atom_id res chain seq x y z
N MET A 1 -18.21 -17.77 21.37
CA MET A 1 -16.81 -17.81 20.90
C MET A 1 -16.66 -16.85 19.74
N VAL A 2 -15.73 -15.91 19.80
CA VAL A 2 -15.47 -14.96 18.70
C VAL A 2 -14.37 -15.56 17.81
N LYS A 3 -14.59 -15.59 16.49
CA LYS A 3 -13.55 -15.96 15.50
C LYS A 3 -12.90 -14.68 14.99
N TYR A 4 -11.58 -14.57 15.13
CA TYR A 4 -10.78 -13.50 14.55
C TYR A 4 -10.04 -14.02 13.32
N THR A 5 -10.12 -13.27 12.21
CA THR A 5 -9.39 -13.55 10.97
C THR A 5 -8.36 -12.46 10.80
N SER A 6 -7.09 -12.82 10.57
CA SER A 6 -5.98 -11.88 10.42
C SER A 6 -5.86 -11.28 9.02
N THR A 7 -6.80 -11.59 8.13
CA THR A 7 -6.81 -11.15 6.73
C THR A 7 -8.20 -10.66 6.33
N LEU A 8 -8.23 -9.83 5.28
CA LEU A 8 -9.41 -9.27 4.65
C LEU A 8 -9.28 -9.46 3.14
N THR A 9 -10.28 -10.09 2.52
CA THR A 9 -10.33 -10.26 1.06
C THR A 9 -11.32 -9.26 0.47
N LEU A 10 -10.91 -8.59 -0.59
CA LEU A 10 -11.67 -7.55 -1.30
C LEU A 10 -11.71 -7.88 -2.79
N GLU A 11 -12.80 -7.48 -3.44
CA GLU A 11 -12.91 -7.49 -4.91
C GLU A 11 -12.38 -6.17 -5.46
N SER A 12 -11.61 -6.22 -6.55
CA SER A 12 -11.14 -5.01 -7.21
C SER A 12 -12.30 -4.29 -7.90
N ARG A 13 -12.36 -2.98 -7.66
CA ARG A 13 -13.26 -2.06 -8.35
C ARG A 13 -12.76 -1.74 -9.76
N SER A 14 -11.44 -1.74 -9.95
CA SER A 14 -10.79 -1.40 -11.22
C SER A 14 -10.77 -2.58 -12.19
N TYR A 15 -10.68 -3.82 -11.68
CA TYR A 15 -10.62 -5.06 -12.49
C TYR A 15 -11.67 -6.08 -12.03
N PRO A 16 -12.85 -6.13 -12.67
CA PRO A 16 -13.88 -7.11 -12.34
C PRO A 16 -13.36 -8.56 -12.44
N GLY A 17 -13.63 -9.36 -11.41
CA GLY A 17 -13.15 -10.74 -11.30
C GLY A 17 -11.80 -10.90 -10.61
N VAL A 18 -11.09 -9.80 -10.36
CA VAL A 18 -9.87 -9.79 -9.53
C VAL A 18 -10.22 -9.66 -8.07
N ARG A 19 -9.60 -10.49 -7.22
CA ARG A 19 -9.69 -10.40 -5.77
C ARG A 19 -8.30 -10.29 -5.17
N PHE A 20 -8.17 -9.50 -4.13
CA PHE A 20 -6.92 -9.39 -3.40
C PHE A 20 -7.17 -9.55 -1.90
N THR A 21 -6.23 -10.18 -1.23
CA THR A 21 -6.27 -10.42 0.22
C THR A 21 -5.19 -9.58 0.87
N ILE A 22 -5.59 -8.76 1.84
CA ILE A 22 -4.68 -7.95 2.64
C ILE A 22 -4.62 -8.42 4.09
N CYS A 23 -3.49 -8.13 4.71
CA CYS A 23 -3.27 -8.26 6.14
C CYS A 23 -4.21 -7.33 6.91
N ARG A 24 -5.00 -7.86 7.87
CA ARG A 24 -5.61 -7.00 8.89
C ARG A 24 -4.57 -6.51 9.86
N LEU A 25 -4.78 -5.31 10.41
CA LEU A 25 -3.93 -4.82 11.48
C LEU A 25 -4.07 -5.72 12.72
N SER A 26 -3.00 -6.46 13.02
CA SER A 26 -2.71 -6.88 14.39
C SER A 26 -1.82 -5.84 15.05
N PHE A 27 -1.83 -5.78 16.38
CA PHE A 27 -1.04 -4.82 17.15
C PHE A 27 0.45 -4.82 16.77
N GLY A 28 1.05 -6.02 16.63
CA GLY A 28 2.45 -6.15 16.24
C GLY A 28 2.72 -5.69 14.81
N ARG A 29 1.82 -6.04 13.88
CA ARG A 29 1.88 -5.63 12.48
C ARG A 29 1.83 -4.10 12.35
N ARG A 30 0.97 -3.41 13.10
CA ARG A 30 0.90 -1.93 13.11
C ARG A 30 2.24 -1.28 13.51
N LEU A 31 2.85 -1.80 14.57
CA LEU A 31 4.14 -1.29 15.08
C LEU A 31 5.27 -1.45 14.07
N GLU A 32 5.31 -2.60 13.37
CA GLU A 32 6.29 -2.85 12.32
C GLU A 32 6.13 -1.87 11.15
N LEU A 33 4.89 -1.67 10.69
CA LEU A 33 4.60 -0.76 9.60
C LEU A 33 5.03 0.67 9.94
N ILE A 34 4.62 1.20 11.10
CA ILE A 34 4.99 2.55 11.56
C ILE A 34 6.51 2.71 11.62
N ARG A 35 7.25 1.70 12.11
CA ARG A 35 8.72 1.74 12.14
C ARG A 35 9.33 1.77 10.74
N ARG A 36 8.73 1.07 9.78
CA ARG A 36 9.26 0.95 8.42
C ARG A 36 9.02 2.19 7.58
N ILE A 37 7.86 2.83 7.74
CA ILE A 37 7.46 3.96 6.90
C ILE A 37 7.62 5.32 7.57
N GLY A 38 7.74 5.39 8.90
CA GLY A 38 7.67 6.65 9.66
C GLY A 38 8.74 7.67 9.25
N ASP A 39 9.98 7.21 9.01
CA ASP A 39 11.06 8.10 8.57
C ASP A 39 10.87 8.56 7.11
N LEU A 40 10.29 7.71 6.26
CA LEU A 40 9.96 8.08 4.88
C LEU A 40 8.85 9.13 4.87
N VAL A 41 7.76 8.93 5.62
CA VAL A 41 6.65 9.89 5.69
C VAL A 41 7.14 11.27 6.15
N ARG A 42 7.95 11.33 7.21
CA ARG A 42 8.53 12.61 7.68
C ARG A 42 9.40 13.31 6.65
N LYS A 43 10.20 12.54 5.90
CA LYS A 43 11.04 13.10 4.84
C LYS A 43 10.17 13.61 3.67
N LEU A 44 9.07 12.92 3.35
CA LEU A 44 8.12 13.36 2.33
C LEU A 44 7.48 14.70 2.70
N GLU A 45 6.97 14.83 3.93
CA GLU A 45 6.35 16.07 4.43
C GLU A 45 7.31 17.27 4.31
N CYS A 46 8.60 17.06 4.60
CA CYS A 46 9.63 18.09 4.48
C CYS A 46 9.86 18.52 3.03
N LEU A 47 9.87 17.56 2.09
CA LEU A 47 10.05 17.83 0.66
C LEU A 47 8.82 18.51 0.05
N GLU A 48 7.61 18.09 0.45
CA GLU A 48 6.36 18.68 -0.03
C GLU A 48 6.18 20.13 0.43
N SER A 49 6.77 20.50 1.57
CA SER A 49 6.78 21.88 2.07
C SER A 49 7.80 22.79 1.35
N SER A 50 8.60 22.25 0.42
CA SER A 50 9.62 22.99 -0.32
C SER A 50 9.13 23.47 -1.68
N GLU A 51 9.55 24.68 -2.08
CA GLU A 51 9.18 25.29 -3.38
C GLU A 51 10.15 24.90 -4.53
N ARG A 52 11.13 24.01 -4.28
CA ARG A 52 12.13 23.63 -5.29
C ARG A 52 11.63 22.52 -6.21
N ASP A 53 11.84 22.68 -7.51
CA ASP A 53 11.48 21.63 -8.49
C ASP A 53 12.24 20.32 -8.29
N SER A 54 13.50 20.36 -7.79
CA SER A 54 14.26 19.16 -7.41
C SER A 54 13.54 18.33 -6.34
N ASP A 55 12.84 19.01 -5.44
CA ASP A 55 12.23 18.39 -4.27
C ASP A 55 10.91 17.72 -4.65
N ARG A 56 10.26 18.19 -5.72
CA ARG A 56 9.07 17.54 -6.31
C ARG A 56 9.37 16.15 -6.86
N VAL A 57 10.51 16.00 -7.54
CA VAL A 57 10.94 14.71 -8.09
C VAL A 57 11.30 13.75 -6.96
N GLU A 58 12.06 14.21 -5.97
CA GLU A 58 12.41 13.42 -4.79
C GLU A 58 11.15 13.01 -4.00
N ALA A 59 10.18 13.91 -3.84
CA ALA A 59 8.90 13.62 -3.19
C ALA A 59 8.11 12.54 -3.93
N ALA A 60 8.09 12.57 -5.27
CA ALA A 60 7.44 11.54 -6.08
C ALA A 60 8.10 10.16 -5.89
N LEU A 61 9.43 10.10 -5.88
CA LEU A 61 10.18 8.87 -5.61
C LEU A 61 9.88 8.34 -4.21
N LEU A 62 9.89 9.22 -3.20
CA LEU A 62 9.63 8.82 -1.83
C LEU A 62 8.20 8.30 -1.63
N ARG A 63 7.22 8.89 -2.32
CA ARG A 63 5.84 8.40 -2.32
C ARG A 63 5.75 6.98 -2.90
N GLY A 64 6.43 6.73 -4.03
CA GLY A 64 6.51 5.40 -4.63
C GLY A 64 7.13 4.36 -3.69
N GLU A 65 8.20 4.71 -2.97
CA GLU A 65 8.82 3.82 -1.99
C GLU A 65 7.90 3.52 -0.79
N ILE A 66 7.12 4.51 -0.34
CA ILE A 66 6.12 4.31 0.72
C ILE A 66 5.02 3.36 0.23
N GLU A 67 4.46 3.59 -0.96
CA GLU A 67 3.42 2.73 -1.56
C GLU A 67 3.92 1.30 -1.76
N ARG A 68 5.14 1.14 -2.27
CA ARG A 68 5.84 -0.15 -2.36
C ARG A 68 5.98 -0.82 -1.00
N ALA A 69 6.37 -0.08 0.03
CA ALA A 69 6.51 -0.62 1.39
C ALA A 69 5.16 -1.11 1.95
N TYR A 70 4.06 -0.38 1.69
CA TYR A 70 2.72 -0.84 2.05
C TYR A 70 2.35 -2.12 1.31
N LEU A 71 2.54 -2.18 -0.01
CA LEU A 71 2.16 -3.33 -0.82
C LEU A 71 2.90 -4.59 -0.38
N MET A 72 4.24 -4.49 -0.26
CA MET A 72 5.11 -5.61 0.14
C MET A 72 4.81 -6.16 1.53
N TRP A 73 4.23 -5.34 2.40
CA TRP A 73 3.90 -5.73 3.77
C TRP A 73 2.43 -6.17 3.94
N GLY A 74 1.52 -5.51 3.22
CA GLY A 74 0.09 -5.60 3.44
C GLY A 74 -0.63 -6.56 2.50
N LEU A 75 -0.05 -6.92 1.36
CA LEU A 75 -0.67 -7.81 0.38
C LEU A 75 -0.26 -9.27 0.64
N GLU A 76 -1.24 -10.14 0.85
CA GLU A 76 -1.02 -11.59 1.05
C GLU A 76 -1.19 -12.37 -0.27
N SER A 77 -2.20 -12.03 -1.07
CA SER A 77 -2.44 -12.68 -2.36
C SER A 77 -3.28 -11.84 -3.32
N VAL A 78 -3.14 -12.10 -4.61
CA VAL A 78 -4.04 -11.62 -5.66
C VAL A 78 -4.44 -12.78 -6.56
N GLU A 79 -5.73 -12.84 -6.88
CA GLU A 79 -6.36 -13.87 -7.70
C GLU A 79 -7.14 -13.21 -8.84
N GLY A 80 -7.32 -13.94 -9.94
CA GLY A 80 -8.13 -13.48 -11.07
C GLY A 80 -7.37 -12.62 -12.08
N ILE A 81 -6.05 -12.47 -11.92
CA ILE A 81 -5.18 -11.79 -12.87
C ILE A 81 -3.83 -12.50 -12.97
N GLU A 82 -3.30 -12.56 -14.19
CA GLU A 82 -1.92 -12.91 -14.49
C GLU A 82 -1.24 -11.67 -15.09
N ILE A 83 0.01 -11.44 -14.70
CA ILE A 83 0.81 -10.31 -15.19
C ILE A 83 1.92 -10.91 -16.04
N ASP A 84 1.92 -10.63 -17.34
CA ASP A 84 2.86 -11.20 -18.32
C ASP A 84 2.96 -12.75 -18.27
N GLY A 85 1.83 -13.42 -18.01
CA GLY A 85 1.77 -14.88 -17.87
C GLY A 85 2.35 -15.42 -16.56
N GLN A 86 2.58 -14.57 -15.57
CA GLN A 86 3.00 -14.94 -14.22
C GLN A 86 1.89 -14.69 -13.20
N PRO A 87 1.85 -15.45 -12.09
CA PRO A 87 0.97 -15.14 -10.97
C PRO A 87 1.22 -13.74 -10.42
N ALA A 88 0.15 -13.01 -10.10
CA ALA A 88 0.24 -11.67 -9.55
C ALA A 88 0.63 -11.69 -8.06
N THR A 89 1.92 -11.90 -7.77
CA THR A 89 2.46 -11.71 -6.41
C THR A 89 2.67 -10.23 -6.10
N ALA A 90 2.91 -9.89 -4.84
CA ALA A 90 3.21 -8.51 -4.44
C ALA A 90 4.44 -7.95 -5.19
N GLU A 91 5.49 -8.74 -5.35
CA GLU A 91 6.69 -8.34 -6.09
C GLU A 91 6.40 -8.08 -7.56
N VAL A 92 5.60 -8.94 -8.21
CA VAL A 92 5.22 -8.76 -9.62
C VAL A 92 4.34 -7.53 -9.79
N LEU A 93 3.41 -7.28 -8.87
CA LEU A 93 2.56 -6.08 -8.88
C LEU A 93 3.37 -4.80 -8.68
N VAL A 94 4.37 -4.79 -7.80
CA VAL A 94 5.24 -3.62 -7.62
C VAL A 94 6.01 -3.28 -8.90
N GLU A 95 6.52 -4.30 -9.60
CA GLU A 95 7.40 -4.09 -10.75
C GLU A 95 6.65 -3.90 -12.07
N ARG A 96 5.55 -4.64 -12.26
CA ARG A 96 4.86 -4.80 -13.55
C ARG A 96 3.34 -4.70 -13.44
N GLY A 97 2.83 -4.41 -12.25
CA GLY A 97 1.41 -4.34 -11.99
C GLY A 97 0.75 -3.15 -12.69
N PRO A 98 -0.54 -3.26 -13.02
CA PRO A 98 -1.33 -2.11 -13.43
C PRO A 98 -1.40 -1.06 -12.31
N GLU A 99 -1.05 0.18 -12.62
CA GLU A 99 -0.90 1.27 -11.64
C GLU A 99 -2.20 1.54 -10.86
N ASP A 100 -3.35 1.41 -11.52
CA ASP A 100 -4.67 1.59 -10.92
C ASP A 100 -5.02 0.49 -9.91
N LEU A 101 -4.67 -0.77 -10.20
CA LEU A 101 -4.83 -1.89 -9.25
C LEU A 101 -3.89 -1.75 -8.04
N VAL A 102 -2.62 -1.41 -8.29
CA VAL A 102 -1.63 -1.20 -7.21
C VAL A 102 -2.12 -0.10 -6.26
N ARG A 103 -2.56 1.04 -6.81
CA ARG A 103 -3.09 2.15 -6.02
C ARG A 103 -4.33 1.73 -5.22
N GLU A 104 -5.25 1.00 -5.82
CA GLU A 104 -6.45 0.50 -5.13
C GLU A 104 -6.09 -0.40 -3.93
N ILE A 105 -5.13 -1.32 -4.10
CA ILE A 105 -4.67 -2.21 -3.03
C ILE A 105 -4.00 -1.40 -1.91
N VAL A 106 -3.12 -0.44 -2.26
CA VAL A 106 -2.45 0.42 -1.28
C VAL A 106 -3.46 1.25 -0.50
N GLU A 107 -4.47 1.83 -1.15
CA GLU A 107 -5.56 2.54 -0.48
C GLU A 107 -6.28 1.64 0.53
N ALA A 108 -6.64 0.42 0.13
CA ALA A 108 -7.28 -0.53 1.03
C ALA A 108 -6.41 -0.88 2.25
N ILE A 109 -5.10 -1.06 2.04
CA ILE A 109 -4.13 -1.28 3.13
C ILE A 109 -4.06 -0.06 4.05
N LYS A 110 -4.00 1.16 3.52
CA LYS A 110 -3.96 2.40 4.31
C LYS A 110 -5.24 2.60 5.13
N THR A 111 -6.40 2.29 4.55
CA THR A 111 -7.69 2.36 5.25
C THR A 111 -7.75 1.34 6.38
N GLU A 112 -7.37 0.08 6.13
CA GLU A 112 -7.29 -0.93 7.19
C GLU A 112 -6.24 -0.54 8.25
N ALA A 113 -5.16 0.15 7.85
CA ALA A 113 -4.13 0.65 8.75
C ALA A 113 -4.60 1.82 9.65
N GLY A 114 -5.77 2.41 9.37
CA GLY A 114 -6.27 3.60 10.05
C GLY A 114 -5.51 4.88 9.71
N LEU A 115 -4.66 4.86 8.69
CA LEU A 115 -3.79 6.00 8.32
C LEU A 115 -4.50 6.99 7.39
N SER A 116 -5.58 6.58 6.73
CA SER A 116 -6.35 7.45 5.84
C SER A 116 -7.06 8.61 6.54
N GLU A 117 -7.30 8.54 7.86
CA GLU A 117 -7.88 9.66 8.62
C GLU A 117 -6.82 10.57 9.26
N GLU A 118 -5.67 10.03 9.68
CA GLU A 118 -4.58 10.83 10.27
C GLU A 118 -3.84 11.64 9.20
N GLU A 119 -3.70 11.15 7.96
CA GLU A 119 -3.09 11.90 6.84
C GLU A 119 -3.98 13.05 6.33
N ARG A 120 -5.30 13.05 6.59
CA ARG A 120 -6.22 14.10 6.08
C ARG A 120 -6.34 15.33 7.00
N LYS A 121 -5.68 15.33 8.15
CA LYS A 121 -5.88 16.34 9.21
C LYS A 121 -4.66 17.18 9.58
N ASN A 122 -3.49 16.93 9.01
CA ASN A 122 -2.28 17.75 9.21
C ASN A 122 -1.91 18.51 7.93
#